data_AF-A0A1X7KTY1-F1
#
_entry.id   AF-A0A1X7KTY1-F1
#
_cell.length_a   1.000
_cell.length_b   1.000
_cell.length_c   1.000
_cell.angle_alpha   90.00
_cell.angle_beta   90.00
_cell.angle_gamma   90.00
#
_symmetry.space_group_name_H-M   'P 1'
#
loop_
_entity.id
_entity.type
_entity.pdbx_description
1 polymer ?
#
loop_
_entity_poly.entity_id
_entity_poly.type
_entity_poly.pdbx_seq_one_letter_code
_entity_poly.pdbx_strand_id
1 'polypeptide(L)'
;MFFLVVILVFNRCSTDLTPEGNDKVNGTWSLINVSGGFAGVDDDFEKGKIVWKFNAADGSLTITNNDASSAIYNGLPSGTYTYSIIKEKDLYYLLLNDKEIGGVDVAKSQLMIDQNFTTSGSGADGFLLKLIK
;
A
#
# COMPACT_ATOMS: atom_id res chain seq x y z
N MET A 1 -47.13 22.50 -17.54
CA MET A 1 -45.92 21.69 -17.80
C MET A 1 -44.84 22.17 -16.83
N PHE A 2 -44.66 21.49 -15.69
CA PHE A 2 -43.69 21.87 -14.67
C PHE A 2 -42.37 21.17 -14.98
N PHE A 3 -41.33 21.92 -15.33
CA PHE A 3 -39.99 21.40 -15.57
C PHE A 3 -39.28 21.28 -14.21
N LEU A 4 -39.00 20.04 -13.78
CA LEU A 4 -38.19 19.78 -12.59
C LEU A 4 -36.71 19.78 -12.99
N VAL A 5 -35.99 20.86 -12.66
CA VAL A 5 -34.54 20.94 -12.84
C VAL A 5 -33.88 20.28 -11.65
N VAL A 6 -33.27 19.11 -11.87
CA VAL A 6 -32.45 18.42 -10.87
C VAL A 6 -31.05 19.04 -10.91
N ILE A 7 -30.72 19.83 -9.88
CA ILE A 7 -29.38 20.37 -9.69
C ILE A 7 -28.54 19.28 -9.01
N LEU A 8 -27.71 18.60 -9.81
CA LEU A 8 -26.65 17.71 -9.31
C LEU A 8 -25.51 18.59 -8.76
N VAL A 9 -25.53 18.79 -7.44
CA VAL A 9 -24.41 19.42 -6.73
C VAL A 9 -23.31 18.37 -6.58
N PHE A 10 -22.31 18.41 -7.47
CA PHE A 10 -21.06 17.69 -7.28
C PHE A 10 -20.29 18.39 -6.14
N ASN A 11 -20.46 17.91 -4.92
CA ASN A 11 -19.57 18.26 -3.82
C ASN A 11 -18.17 17.73 -4.18
N ARG A 12 -17.29 18.62 -4.66
CA ARG A 12 -15.85 18.37 -4.61
C ARG A 12 -15.45 18.36 -3.14
N CYS A 13 -15.36 17.17 -2.56
CA CYS A 13 -14.63 16.98 -1.32
C CYS A 13 -13.15 17.10 -1.66
N SER A 14 -12.53 18.24 -1.35
CA SER A 14 -11.07 18.32 -1.32
C SER A 14 -10.64 17.71 0.00
N THR A 15 -10.31 16.42 0.00
CA THR A 15 -9.54 15.85 1.10
C THR A 15 -8.17 16.49 1.07
N ASP A 16 -7.85 17.24 2.13
CA ASP A 16 -6.53 17.81 2.36
C ASP A 16 -5.56 16.66 2.62
N LEU A 17 -5.04 16.07 1.54
CA LEU A 17 -3.97 15.08 1.62
C LEU A 17 -2.71 15.81 2.06
N THR A 18 -2.33 15.64 3.32
CA THR A 18 -1.07 16.17 3.83
C THR A 18 0.03 15.11 3.61
N PRO A 19 1.09 15.42 2.84
CA PRO A 19 2.26 14.58 2.80
C PRO A 19 2.86 14.51 4.21
N GLU A 20 2.95 13.33 4.81
CA GLU A 20 3.79 13.14 6.00
C GLU A 20 5.19 12.72 5.57
N GLY A 21 6.18 12.96 6.44
CA GLY A 21 7.56 12.56 6.16
C GLY A 21 7.66 11.06 5.88
N ASN A 22 8.40 10.70 4.84
CA ASN A 22 8.62 9.31 4.41
C ASN A 22 9.36 8.43 5.45
N ASP A 23 9.82 9.03 6.55
CA ASP A 23 10.58 8.36 7.62
C ASP A 23 9.83 7.20 8.29
N LYS A 24 8.50 7.19 8.24
CA LYS A 24 7.67 6.21 8.95
C LYS A 24 7.95 4.76 8.55
N VAL A 25 8.21 4.52 7.27
CA VAL A 25 8.49 3.18 6.71
C VAL A 25 9.95 2.99 6.32
N ASN A 26 10.80 4.00 6.59
CA ASN A 26 12.18 4.00 6.15
C ASN A 26 12.96 2.77 6.66
N GLY A 27 13.77 2.18 5.79
CA GLY A 27 14.58 1.01 6.09
C GLY A 27 14.32 -0.18 5.18
N THR A 28 14.85 -1.34 5.57
CA THR A 28 14.76 -2.60 4.82
C THR A 28 13.77 -3.53 5.51
N TRP A 29 12.87 -4.09 4.71
CA TRP A 29 11.81 -4.99 5.14
C TRP A 29 11.81 -6.23 4.26
N SER A 30 11.58 -7.39 4.84
CA SER A 30 11.31 -8.64 4.13
C SER A 30 9.82 -8.90 4.12
N LEU A 31 9.22 -9.06 2.95
CA LEU A 31 7.86 -9.59 2.81
C LEU A 31 7.90 -11.07 3.19
N ILE A 32 7.13 -11.44 4.21
CA ILE A 32 7.11 -12.80 4.77
C ILE A 32 5.77 -13.51 4.59
N ASN A 33 4.70 -12.77 4.32
CA ASN A 33 3.38 -13.34 4.05
C ASN A 33 2.58 -12.40 3.15
N VAL A 34 1.79 -13.02 2.27
CA VAL A 34 0.77 -12.38 1.45
C VAL A 34 -0.51 -13.19 1.64
N SER A 35 -1.59 -12.51 2.03
CA SER A 35 -2.91 -13.14 2.17
C SER A 35 -4.01 -12.34 1.50
N GLY A 36 -5.13 -12.99 1.18
CA GLY A 36 -6.31 -12.37 0.60
C GLY A 36 -6.45 -12.58 -0.91
N GLY A 37 -7.03 -11.60 -1.59
CA GLY A 37 -7.46 -11.74 -2.98
C GLY A 37 -8.67 -12.69 -3.14
N PHE A 38 -9.31 -12.63 -4.30
CA PHE A 38 -10.50 -13.44 -4.60
C PHE A 38 -10.25 -14.95 -4.51
N ALA A 39 -9.02 -15.39 -4.77
CA ALA A 39 -8.63 -16.80 -4.69
C ALA A 39 -8.33 -17.28 -3.26
N GLY A 40 -8.33 -16.38 -2.26
CA GLY A 40 -8.00 -16.72 -0.87
C GLY A 40 -6.55 -17.17 -0.71
N VAL A 41 -5.61 -16.43 -1.32
CA VAL A 41 -4.17 -16.67 -1.17
C VAL A 41 -3.77 -16.55 0.29
N ASP A 42 -2.86 -17.39 0.74
CA ASP A 42 -2.14 -17.29 2.02
C ASP A 42 -0.78 -17.96 1.83
N ASP A 43 0.16 -17.21 1.26
CA ASP A 43 1.49 -17.68 0.89
C ASP A 43 2.55 -17.05 1.80
N ASP A 44 3.38 -17.90 2.40
CA ASP A 44 4.52 -17.51 3.22
C ASP A 44 5.83 -17.50 2.43
N PHE A 45 6.70 -16.57 2.77
CA PHE A 45 8.01 -16.40 2.14
C PHE A 45 9.13 -16.39 3.18
N GLU A 46 10.23 -17.05 2.86
CA GLU A 46 11.44 -16.97 3.67
C GLU A 46 11.94 -15.52 3.76
N LYS A 47 12.34 -15.12 4.97
CA LYS A 47 12.93 -13.79 5.21
C LYS A 47 14.11 -13.56 4.26
N GLY A 48 14.13 -12.39 3.61
CA GLY A 48 15.17 -12.01 2.67
C GLY A 48 14.96 -12.46 1.22
N LYS A 49 13.93 -13.28 0.91
CA LYS A 49 13.61 -13.63 -0.49
C LYS A 49 12.97 -12.49 -1.25
N ILE A 50 12.06 -11.77 -0.61
CA ILE A 50 11.39 -10.61 -1.17
C ILE A 50 11.69 -9.42 -0.26
N VAL A 51 12.54 -8.51 -0.73
CA VAL A 51 13.10 -7.41 0.05
C VAL A 51 12.61 -6.08 -0.48
N TRP A 52 12.07 -5.26 0.41
CA TRP A 52 11.58 -3.91 0.17
C TRP A 52 12.48 -2.93 0.93
N LYS A 53 13.16 -2.05 0.21
CA LYS A 53 14.06 -1.05 0.78
C LYS A 53 13.49 0.34 0.52
N PHE A 54 12.89 0.92 1.55
CA PHE A 54 12.43 2.31 1.55
C PHE A 54 13.60 3.22 1.91
N ASN A 55 13.80 4.27 1.11
CA ASN A 55 14.75 5.34 1.36
C ASN A 55 14.01 6.67 1.48
N ALA A 56 13.88 7.18 2.70
CA ALA A 56 13.18 8.44 2.94
C ALA A 56 13.93 9.67 2.41
N ALA A 57 15.25 9.59 2.21
CA ALA A 57 16.05 10.73 1.76
C ALA A 57 15.74 11.16 0.32
N ASP A 58 15.36 10.21 -0.54
CA ASP A 58 15.03 10.45 -1.95
C ASP A 58 13.61 10.00 -2.34
N GLY A 59 12.85 9.44 -1.39
CA GLY A 59 11.50 8.93 -1.65
C GLY A 59 11.49 7.74 -2.61
N SER A 60 12.54 6.90 -2.60
CA SER A 60 12.61 5.69 -3.43
C SER A 60 12.33 4.40 -2.65
N LEU A 61 11.58 3.50 -3.27
CA LEU A 61 11.39 2.13 -2.83
C LEU A 61 12.04 1.21 -3.85
N THR A 62 13.05 0.45 -3.43
CA THR A 62 13.63 -0.63 -4.24
C THR A 62 13.08 -1.97 -3.77
N ILE A 63 12.52 -2.74 -4.70
CA ILE A 63 12.02 -4.09 -4.46
C ILE A 63 12.93 -5.09 -5.16
N THR A 64 13.37 -6.09 -4.42
CA THR A 64 14.09 -7.26 -4.92
C THR A 64 13.29 -8.49 -4.57
N ASN A 65 12.60 -9.05 -5.55
CA ASN A 65 11.83 -10.28 -5.45
C ASN A 65 12.62 -11.40 -6.14
N ASN A 66 13.22 -12.28 -5.34
CA ASN A 66 13.91 -13.49 -5.78
C ASN A 66 13.08 -14.75 -5.53
N ASP A 67 11.78 -14.59 -5.29
CA ASP A 67 10.89 -15.73 -5.13
C ASP A 67 10.71 -16.44 -6.49
N ALA A 68 10.96 -17.75 -6.48
CA ALA A 68 10.81 -18.64 -7.62
C ALA A 68 9.69 -19.67 -7.37
N SER A 69 8.84 -19.42 -6.38
CA SER A 69 7.69 -20.26 -6.06
C SER A 69 6.62 -20.16 -7.16
N SER A 70 5.64 -21.06 -7.11
CA SER A 70 4.44 -20.99 -7.93
C SER A 70 3.31 -20.19 -7.27
N ALA A 71 3.63 -19.30 -6.32
CA ALA A 71 2.64 -18.45 -5.66
C ALA A 71 1.82 -17.67 -6.69
N ILE A 72 0.52 -17.59 -6.48
CA ILE A 72 -0.40 -16.86 -7.37
C ILE A 72 -0.09 -15.37 -7.30
N TYR A 73 0.30 -14.88 -6.13
CA TYR A 73 0.70 -13.50 -5.90
C TYR A 73 1.79 -13.43 -4.83
N ASN A 74 2.94 -12.86 -5.17
CA ASN A 74 4.08 -12.69 -4.27
C ASN A 74 4.45 -11.20 -4.07
N GLY A 75 3.44 -10.33 -4.16
CA GLY A 75 3.62 -8.90 -3.99
C GLY A 75 3.97 -8.16 -5.29
N LEU A 76 4.79 -7.12 -5.17
CA LEU A 76 5.17 -6.28 -6.30
C LEU A 76 6.39 -6.85 -7.05
N PRO A 77 6.49 -6.62 -8.37
CA PRO A 77 7.66 -6.99 -9.14
C PRO A 77 8.96 -6.33 -8.62
N SER A 78 10.09 -6.95 -8.93
CA SER A 78 11.40 -6.31 -8.73
C SER A 78 11.50 -5.01 -9.53
N GLY A 79 12.02 -3.96 -8.90
CA GLY A 79 12.14 -2.65 -9.53
C GLY A 79 12.36 -1.52 -8.53
N THR A 80 12.43 -0.30 -9.05
CA THR A 80 12.47 0.92 -8.24
C THR A 80 11.22 1.74 -8.51
N TYR A 81 10.60 2.19 -7.43
CA TYR A 81 9.38 2.98 -7.41
C TYR A 81 9.64 4.29 -6.69
N THR A 82 9.00 5.38 -7.10
CA THR A 82 8.85 6.52 -6.19
C THR A 82 7.79 6.15 -5.16
N TYR A 83 7.99 6.53 -3.90
CA TYR A 83 7.00 6.34 -2.86
C TYR A 83 6.74 7.61 -2.07
N SER A 84 5.51 7.72 -1.57
CA SER A 84 5.13 8.71 -0.59
C SER A 84 4.17 8.09 0.44
N ILE A 85 4.21 8.64 1.65
CA ILE A 85 3.24 8.33 2.70
C ILE A 85 2.30 9.53 2.83
N ILE A 86 1.03 9.31 2.55
CA ILE A 86 -0.01 10.30 2.82
C ILE A 86 -0.68 10.00 4.14
N LYS A 87 -1.09 11.06 4.83
CA LYS A 87 -1.88 10.95 6.05
C LYS A 87 -3.27 11.52 5.82
N GLU A 88 -4.27 10.74 6.20
CA GLU A 88 -5.65 11.19 6.29
C GLU A 88 -6.20 10.86 7.68
N LYS A 89 -6.49 11.90 8.47
CA LYS A 89 -6.79 11.79 9.90
C LYS A 89 -5.64 11.10 10.65
N ASP A 90 -5.89 9.98 11.31
CA ASP A 90 -4.90 9.18 12.05
C ASP A 90 -4.44 7.95 11.26
N LEU A 91 -4.76 7.88 9.97
CA LEU A 91 -4.48 6.76 9.08
C LEU A 91 -3.44 7.15 8.04
N TYR A 92 -2.71 6.15 7.59
CA TYR A 92 -1.55 6.30 6.72
C TYR A 92 -1.72 5.43 5.50
N TYR A 93 -1.31 5.92 4.34
CA TYR A 93 -1.46 5.20 3.08
C TYR A 93 -0.17 5.30 2.26
N LEU A 94 0.20 4.19 1.62
CA LEU A 94 1.34 4.12 0.73
C LEU A 94 0.91 4.45 -0.69
N LEU A 95 1.61 5.40 -1.31
CA LEU A 95 1.53 5.64 -2.75
C LEU A 95 2.83 5.15 -3.38
N LEU A 96 2.72 4.48 -4.53
CA LEU A 96 3.84 4.15 -5.40
C LEU A 96 3.59 4.73 -6.79
N ASN A 97 4.55 5.50 -7.31
CA ASN A 97 4.40 6.22 -8.59
C ASN A 97 3.08 7.00 -8.66
N ASP A 98 2.76 7.74 -7.60
CA ASP A 98 1.52 8.52 -7.41
C ASP A 98 0.21 7.70 -7.40
N LYS A 99 0.30 6.36 -7.36
CA LYS A 99 -0.85 5.47 -7.23
C LYS A 99 -0.94 4.93 -5.81
N GLU A 100 -2.09 5.10 -5.18
CA GLU A 100 -2.38 4.52 -3.87
C GLU A 100 -2.35 2.98 -3.94
N ILE A 101 -1.61 2.37 -3.01
CA ILE A 101 -1.47 0.92 -2.88
C ILE A 101 -2.35 0.40 -1.75
N GLY A 102 -2.45 1.14 -0.65
CA GLY A 102 -3.26 0.73 0.50
C GLY A 102 -2.80 1.34 1.81
N GLY A 103 -3.51 0.97 2.86
CA GLY A 103 -3.30 1.43 4.22
C GLY A 103 -2.05 0.84 4.83
N VAL A 104 -1.36 1.63 5.64
CA VAL A 104 -0.07 1.31 6.23
C VAL A 104 -0.16 1.33 7.75
N ASP A 105 0.12 0.19 8.37
CA ASP A 105 0.35 0.11 9.81
C ASP A 105 1.79 -0.32 10.10
N VAL A 106 2.46 0.43 10.96
CA VAL A 106 3.88 0.22 11.29
C VAL A 106 4.01 0.05 12.79
N ALA A 107 4.41 -1.14 13.20
CA ALA A 107 4.90 -1.45 14.53
C ALA A 107 6.43 -1.65 14.50
N LYS A 108 7.10 -1.66 15.67
CA LYS A 108 8.58 -1.63 15.79
C LYS A 108 9.34 -2.55 14.82
N SER A 109 8.83 -3.74 14.55
CA SER A 109 9.46 -4.75 13.68
C SER A 109 8.55 -5.30 12.59
N GLN A 110 7.34 -4.75 12.43
CA GLN A 110 6.34 -5.23 11.49
C GLN A 110 5.74 -4.06 10.72
N LEU A 111 5.66 -4.21 9.40
CA LEU A 111 4.96 -3.32 8.50
C LEU A 111 3.82 -4.12 7.85
N MET A 112 2.61 -3.61 7.95
CA MET A 112 1.43 -4.14 7.28
C MET A 112 1.01 -3.17 6.19
N ILE A 113 0.72 -3.71 5.01
CA ILE A 113 0.09 -2.97 3.91
C ILE A 113 -1.21 -3.68 3.57
N ASP A 114 -2.34 -3.00 3.75
CA ASP A 114 -3.67 -3.52 3.45
C ASP A 114 -4.23 -2.85 2.20
N GLN A 115 -4.26 -3.59 1.08
CA GLN A 115 -4.79 -3.09 -0.18
C GLN A 115 -6.32 -2.97 -0.20
N ASN A 116 -7.01 -3.54 0.79
CA ASN A 116 -8.44 -3.34 0.98
C ASN A 116 -8.75 -2.05 1.73
N PHE A 117 -7.76 -1.33 2.26
CA PHE A 117 -7.98 -0.13 3.04
C PHE A 117 -7.39 1.08 2.33
N THR A 118 -8.23 1.89 1.68
CA THR A 118 -7.81 3.06 0.90
C THR A 118 -8.45 4.35 1.41
N THR A 119 -7.95 5.50 0.96
CA THR A 119 -8.55 6.82 1.21
C THR A 119 -10.00 6.92 0.72
N SER A 120 -10.35 6.15 -0.32
CA SER A 120 -11.69 6.08 -0.89
C SER A 120 -12.65 5.11 -0.18
N GLY A 121 -12.17 4.32 0.78
CA GLY A 121 -12.98 3.38 1.55
C GLY A 121 -12.38 1.97 1.64
N SER A 122 -13.24 0.97 1.82
CA SER A 122 -12.82 -0.43 1.96
C SER A 122 -13.16 -1.27 0.74
N GLY A 123 -12.20 -2.09 0.29
CA GLY A 123 -12.35 -3.15 -0.71
C GLY A 123 -12.50 -4.54 -0.07
N ALA A 124 -12.62 -5.57 -0.90
CA ALA A 124 -12.70 -6.96 -0.46
C ALA A 124 -11.72 -7.92 -1.18
N ASP A 125 -11.31 -7.58 -2.41
CA ASP A 125 -10.50 -8.47 -3.27
C ASP A 125 -9.01 -8.11 -3.31
N GLY A 126 -8.56 -7.21 -2.43
CA GLY A 126 -7.16 -6.83 -2.28
C GLY A 126 -6.37 -7.80 -1.40
N PHE A 127 -5.05 -7.61 -1.36
CA PHE A 127 -4.13 -8.39 -0.54
C PHE A 127 -3.71 -7.66 0.74
N LEU A 128 -3.44 -8.44 1.77
CA LEU A 128 -2.75 -8.03 2.99
C LEU A 128 -1.30 -8.50 2.90
N LEU A 129 -0.36 -7.55 2.93
CA LEU A 129 1.07 -7.81 2.87
C LEU A 129 1.66 -7.61 4.26
N LYS A 130 2.39 -8.62 4.74
CA LYS A 130 3.09 -8.58 6.02
C LYS A 130 4.59 -8.58 5.81
N LEU A 131 5.25 -7.53 6.29
CA LEU A 131 6.69 -7.36 6.18
C LEU A 131 7.33 -7.23 7.56
N ILE A 132 8.58 -7.68 7.69
CA ILE A 132 9.38 -7.59 8.92
C ILE A 132 10.77 -7.01 8.65
N LYS A 133 11.38 -6.35 9.64
CA LYS A 133 12.80 -5.97 9.57
C LYS A 133 13.71 -7.19 9.65
#